data_AF-M7T2Y4-F1
#
_entry.id   AF-M7T2Y4-F1
#
_cell.length_a   1.000
_cell.length_b   1.000
_cell.length_c   1.000
_cell.angle_alpha   90.00
_cell.angle_beta   90.00
_cell.angle_gamma   90.00
#
_symmetry.space_group_name_H-M   'P 1'
#
loop_
_entity.id
_entity.type
_entity.pdbx_description
1 polymer ?
#
loop_
_entity_poly.entity_id
_entity_poly.type
_entity_poly.pdbx_seq_one_letter_code
_entity_poly.pdbx_strand_id
1 'polypeptide(L)'
;MAGDDDASLLSDFTYMDEALPTPPDNEEEATTPRMRTAFVLLQIVKSHYNVALDITDNNTTIRRLLIPKEYRDHGNVKVAQFNLVRDYKASALAAYILLPKTNDDICSQCSSHKSRGPCKDCVSFGPDVFKGACSNCKASGTPTACSFAKAVVERNAQRENIEKRKAMMDKEEELWFEQDDLKNHTTADLETLRETIDAEIMSRKVARTSTREAAKKRGRSFRTSIVE
;
A
#
# COMPACT_ATOMS: atom_id res chain seq x y z
N MET A 1 -28.54 33.25 0.59
CA MET A 1 -28.49 33.62 -0.83
C MET A 1 -27.22 33.02 -1.41
N ALA A 2 -27.19 31.70 -1.62
CA ALA A 2 -26.34 31.15 -2.67
C ALA A 2 -26.68 31.88 -3.98
N GLY A 3 -25.68 32.48 -4.60
CA GLY A 3 -25.83 33.10 -5.91
C GLY A 3 -25.99 32.01 -6.96
N ASP A 4 -26.67 32.32 -8.06
CA ASP A 4 -26.78 31.43 -9.24
C ASP A 4 -25.41 30.91 -9.73
N ASP A 5 -24.33 31.60 -9.36
CA ASP A 5 -22.95 31.21 -9.64
C ASP A 5 -22.56 29.85 -9.02
N ASP A 6 -23.12 29.46 -7.87
CA ASP A 6 -22.72 28.23 -7.16
C ASP A 6 -23.17 26.96 -7.88
N ALA A 7 -24.34 27.00 -8.52
CA ALA A 7 -24.83 25.89 -9.33
C ALA A 7 -23.97 25.69 -10.59
N SER A 8 -23.45 26.78 -11.16
CA SER A 8 -22.61 26.71 -12.36
C SER A 8 -21.28 25.99 -12.11
N LEU A 9 -20.71 26.14 -10.91
CA LEU A 9 -19.47 25.44 -10.50
C LEU A 9 -19.60 23.92 -10.43
N LEU A 10 -20.82 23.40 -10.29
CA LEU A 10 -21.08 21.96 -10.25
C LEU A 10 -21.69 21.40 -11.53
N SER A 11 -21.87 22.24 -12.57
CA SER A 11 -22.61 21.87 -13.78
C SER A 11 -21.99 20.72 -14.57
N ASP A 12 -20.67 20.57 -14.51
CA ASP A 12 -19.96 19.48 -15.19
C ASP A 12 -20.05 18.14 -14.44
N PHE A 13 -20.43 18.14 -13.16
CA PHE A 13 -20.46 16.92 -12.35
C PHE A 13 -21.76 16.14 -12.51
N THR A 14 -21.63 14.86 -12.84
CA THR A 14 -22.79 13.98 -13.13
C THR A 14 -22.73 12.69 -12.31
N TYR A 15 -23.91 12.22 -11.88
CA TYR A 15 -24.10 10.93 -11.22
C TYR A 15 -25.15 10.14 -12.00
N MET A 16 -24.75 9.00 -12.58
CA MET A 16 -25.63 8.22 -13.47
C MET A 16 -26.24 9.06 -14.60
N ASP A 17 -25.40 9.84 -15.28
CA ASP A 17 -25.77 10.74 -16.38
C ASP A 17 -26.73 11.88 -16.01
N GLU A 18 -27.02 12.06 -14.72
CA GLU A 18 -27.84 13.16 -14.20
C GLU A 18 -26.97 14.18 -13.46
N ALA A 19 -27.29 15.47 -13.64
CA ALA A 19 -26.66 16.55 -12.89
C ALA A 19 -26.93 16.42 -11.37
N LEU A 20 -26.02 16.95 -10.57
CA LEU A 20 -26.28 17.14 -9.16
C LEU A 20 -27.38 18.20 -8.93
N PRO A 21 -28.17 18.08 -7.86
CA PRO A 21 -29.08 19.16 -7.47
C PRO A 21 -28.28 20.39 -7.04
N THR A 22 -28.93 21.56 -7.08
CA THR A 22 -28.37 22.78 -6.49
C THR A 22 -28.00 22.53 -5.03
N PRO A 23 -26.75 22.79 -4.62
CA PRO A 23 -26.32 22.60 -3.25
C PRO A 23 -27.07 23.58 -2.32
N PRO A 24 -27.49 23.14 -1.12
CA PRO A 24 -28.11 24.03 -0.13
C PRO A 24 -27.12 25.05 0.43
N ASP A 25 -27.65 26.08 1.10
CA ASP A 25 -26.83 27.14 1.74
C ASP A 25 -26.05 26.59 2.96
N ASN A 26 -26.51 25.50 3.58
CA ASN A 26 -25.89 24.89 4.77
C ASN A 26 -26.00 23.35 4.81
N GLU A 27 -25.21 22.71 5.69
CA GLU A 27 -25.15 21.24 5.81
C GLU A 27 -26.44 20.64 6.39
N GLU A 28 -27.20 21.38 7.21
CA GLU A 28 -28.43 20.88 7.86
C GLU A 28 -29.55 20.65 6.84
N GLU A 29 -29.60 21.47 5.80
CA GLU A 29 -30.52 21.35 4.67
C GLU A 29 -30.14 20.21 3.70
N ALA A 30 -28.91 19.69 3.78
CA ALA A 30 -28.42 18.58 2.95
C ALA A 30 -28.95 17.21 3.44
N THR A 31 -30.27 17.06 3.35
CA THR A 31 -31.01 15.91 3.89
C THR A 31 -30.79 14.61 3.09
N THR A 32 -30.63 14.71 1.76
CA THR A 32 -30.43 13.55 0.88
C THR A 32 -28.95 13.30 0.57
N PRO A 33 -28.55 12.06 0.23
CA PRO A 33 -27.17 11.78 -0.19
C PRO A 33 -26.72 12.61 -1.39
N ARG A 34 -27.59 12.89 -2.37
CA ARG A 34 -27.27 13.73 -3.54
C ARG A 34 -27.02 15.18 -3.13
N MET A 35 -27.89 15.76 -2.31
CA MET A 35 -27.71 17.14 -1.80
C MET A 35 -26.45 17.26 -0.95
N ARG A 36 -26.15 16.25 -0.12
CA ARG A 36 -24.94 16.22 0.69
C ARG A 36 -23.68 16.11 -0.14
N THR A 37 -23.68 15.25 -1.16
CA THR A 37 -22.58 15.20 -2.13
C THR A 37 -22.41 16.54 -2.83
N ALA A 38 -23.48 17.17 -3.31
CA ALA A 38 -23.42 18.48 -3.94
C ALA A 38 -22.85 19.55 -3.01
N PHE A 39 -23.36 19.63 -1.78
CA PHE A 39 -22.86 20.56 -0.77
C PHE A 39 -21.36 20.38 -0.52
N VAL A 40 -20.92 19.16 -0.19
CA VAL A 40 -19.50 18.88 0.11
C VAL A 40 -18.62 19.11 -1.10
N LEU A 41 -19.07 18.73 -2.30
CA LEU A 41 -18.30 18.92 -3.53
C LEU A 41 -18.14 20.41 -3.86
N LEU A 42 -19.19 21.22 -3.70
CA LEU A 42 -19.10 22.67 -3.84
C LEU A 42 -18.06 23.24 -2.88
N GLN A 43 -18.08 22.81 -1.62
CA GLN A 43 -17.11 23.27 -0.61
C GLN A 43 -15.67 22.86 -0.98
N ILE A 44 -15.47 21.68 -1.59
CA ILE A 44 -14.16 21.25 -2.09
C ILE A 44 -13.71 22.15 -3.26
N VAL A 45 -14.57 22.37 -4.26
CA VAL A 45 -14.28 23.20 -5.44
C VAL A 45 -13.97 24.65 -5.05
N LYS A 46 -14.64 25.18 -4.03
CA LYS A 46 -14.37 26.52 -3.47
C LYS A 46 -13.18 26.58 -2.50
N SER A 47 -12.57 25.44 -2.17
CA SER A 47 -11.49 25.39 -1.19
C SER A 47 -10.12 25.76 -1.79
N HIS A 48 -9.07 25.68 -0.97
CA HIS A 48 -7.67 25.86 -1.37
C HIS A 48 -6.86 24.55 -1.22
N TYR A 49 -7.55 23.40 -1.17
CA TYR A 49 -6.92 22.10 -0.94
C TYR A 49 -6.47 21.50 -2.27
N ASN A 50 -5.24 21.82 -2.69
CA ASN A 50 -4.69 21.47 -4.01
C ASN A 50 -4.87 20.00 -4.39
N VAL A 51 -4.70 19.05 -3.45
CA VAL A 51 -4.86 17.62 -3.75
C VAL A 51 -6.32 17.26 -4.00
N ALA A 52 -7.26 17.91 -3.30
CA ALA A 52 -8.67 17.72 -3.54
C ALA A 52 -9.09 18.36 -4.87
N LEU A 53 -8.57 19.55 -5.17
CA LEU A 53 -8.82 20.28 -6.41
C LEU A 53 -8.29 19.50 -7.63
N ASP A 54 -7.07 18.97 -7.55
CA ASP A 54 -6.51 18.12 -8.61
C ASP A 54 -7.39 16.90 -8.91
N ILE A 55 -8.00 16.30 -7.88
CA ILE A 55 -8.95 15.21 -8.09
C ILE A 55 -10.23 15.71 -8.79
N THR A 56 -10.78 16.86 -8.38
CA THR A 56 -12.02 17.41 -8.97
C THR A 56 -11.83 17.89 -10.39
N ASP A 57 -10.69 18.50 -10.71
CA ASP A 57 -10.40 19.06 -12.03
C ASP A 57 -10.22 17.95 -13.07
N ASN A 58 -9.71 16.79 -12.65
CA ASN A 58 -9.48 15.65 -13.53
C ASN A 58 -10.67 14.67 -13.58
N ASN A 59 -11.70 14.84 -12.76
CA ASN A 59 -12.80 13.87 -12.66
C ASN A 59 -14.16 14.55 -12.44
N THR A 60 -15.05 14.45 -13.42
CA THR A 60 -16.41 15.00 -13.33
C THR A 60 -17.49 13.93 -13.07
N THR A 61 -17.21 12.67 -13.37
CA THR A 61 -18.15 11.56 -13.09
C THR A 61 -18.14 11.17 -11.62
N ILE A 62 -19.25 11.41 -10.94
CA ILE A 62 -19.47 10.98 -9.57
C ILE A 62 -19.67 9.47 -9.54
N ARG A 63 -18.82 8.80 -8.77
CA ARG A 63 -18.86 7.35 -8.59
C ARG A 63 -19.70 6.94 -7.40
N ARG A 64 -19.76 7.78 -6.36
CA ARG A 64 -20.43 7.45 -5.09
C ARG A 64 -21.05 8.68 -4.44
N LEU A 65 -22.21 8.47 -3.83
CA LEU A 65 -22.87 9.48 -3.00
C LEU A 65 -22.37 9.42 -1.54
N LEU A 66 -22.42 10.55 -0.85
CA LEU A 66 -21.98 10.66 0.55
C LEU A 66 -23.07 10.16 1.49
N ILE A 67 -22.84 8.97 2.01
CA ILE A 67 -23.65 8.36 3.07
C ILE A 67 -22.80 8.40 4.36
N PRO A 68 -23.21 9.17 5.37
CA PRO A 68 -22.45 9.28 6.60
C PRO A 68 -22.46 7.95 7.34
N LYS A 69 -21.32 7.64 7.96
CA LYS A 69 -21.19 6.48 8.83
C LYS A 69 -21.85 6.77 10.18
N GLU A 70 -22.58 5.80 10.70
CA GLU A 70 -23.00 5.78 12.09
C GLU A 70 -21.96 5.04 12.94
N TYR A 71 -21.61 5.60 14.09
CA TYR A 71 -20.68 4.98 15.03
C TYR A 71 -21.11 5.21 16.48
N ARG A 72 -20.68 4.33 17.37
CA ARG A 72 -20.93 4.47 18.81
C ARG A 72 -19.80 5.26 19.46
N ASP A 73 -20.16 6.29 20.22
CA ASP A 73 -19.25 7.12 20.99
C ASP A 73 -19.81 7.29 22.40
N HIS A 74 -19.09 6.74 23.39
CA HIS A 74 -19.53 6.72 24.80
C HIS A 74 -20.98 6.23 24.99
N GLY A 75 -21.36 5.16 24.28
CA GLY A 75 -22.70 4.54 24.35
C GLY A 75 -23.77 5.18 23.47
N ASN A 76 -23.52 6.37 22.91
CA ASN A 76 -24.46 7.06 22.02
C ASN A 76 -24.14 6.76 20.56
N VAL A 77 -25.18 6.55 19.74
CA VAL A 77 -25.02 6.49 18.28
C VAL A 77 -24.86 7.91 17.75
N LYS A 78 -23.77 8.17 17.04
CA LYS A 78 -23.49 9.44 16.36
C LYS A 78 -23.39 9.22 14.86
N VAL A 79 -23.86 10.21 14.12
CA VAL A 79 -23.68 10.30 12.67
C VAL A 79 -22.40 11.09 12.40
N ALA A 80 -21.52 10.55 11.56
CA ALA A 80 -20.30 11.25 11.18
C ALA A 80 -20.59 12.49 10.34
N GLN A 81 -19.85 13.57 10.62
CA GLN A 81 -19.92 14.83 9.87
C GLN A 81 -18.82 14.91 8.80
N PHE A 82 -19.11 15.58 7.69
CA PHE A 82 -18.18 15.76 6.58
C PHE A 82 -17.37 17.06 6.74
N ASN A 83 -16.45 17.06 7.70
CA ASN A 83 -15.61 18.21 7.99
C ASN A 83 -14.43 18.33 7.00
N LEU A 84 -14.32 19.49 6.35
CA LEU A 84 -13.27 19.80 5.36
C LEU A 84 -12.12 20.66 5.89
N VAL A 85 -11.97 20.84 7.21
CA VAL A 85 -10.99 21.79 7.82
C VAL A 85 -9.52 21.49 7.47
N ARG A 86 -9.21 20.30 6.96
CA ARG A 86 -7.84 19.89 6.64
C ARG A 86 -7.78 19.26 5.25
N ASP A 87 -6.69 19.53 4.55
CA ASP A 87 -6.42 19.04 3.19
C ASP A 87 -6.60 17.52 3.05
N TYR A 88 -6.11 16.74 4.02
CA TYR A 88 -6.25 15.28 3.96
C TYR A 88 -7.70 14.78 4.06
N LYS A 89 -8.61 15.56 4.67
CA LYS A 89 -10.04 15.23 4.74
C LYS A 89 -10.73 15.59 3.43
N ALA A 90 -10.43 16.77 2.90
CA ALA A 90 -10.97 17.21 1.61
C ALA A 90 -10.55 16.27 0.48
N SER A 91 -9.25 15.95 0.38
CA SER A 91 -8.75 14.98 -0.62
C SER A 91 -9.35 13.58 -0.44
N ALA A 92 -9.53 13.10 0.79
CA ALA A 92 -10.18 11.82 1.03
C ALA A 92 -11.64 11.78 0.57
N LEU A 93 -12.38 12.88 0.76
CA LEU A 93 -13.77 13.00 0.31
C LEU A 93 -13.86 13.18 -1.20
N ALA A 94 -13.00 14.00 -1.81
CA ALA A 94 -12.90 14.13 -3.27
C ALA A 94 -12.63 12.75 -3.92
N ALA A 95 -11.63 12.02 -3.42
CA ALA A 95 -11.31 10.68 -3.89
C ALA A 95 -12.51 9.72 -3.72
N TYR A 96 -13.17 9.74 -2.56
CA TYR A 96 -14.35 8.91 -2.30
C TYR A 96 -15.52 9.24 -3.23
N ILE A 97 -15.68 10.48 -3.68
CA ILE A 97 -16.77 10.86 -4.58
C ILE A 97 -16.43 10.45 -6.02
N LEU A 98 -15.18 10.69 -6.46
CA LEU A 98 -14.84 10.77 -7.89
C LEU A 98 -13.96 9.63 -8.43
N LEU A 99 -13.07 9.06 -7.62
CA LEU A 99 -12.14 8.03 -8.11
C LEU A 99 -12.77 6.64 -8.11
N PRO A 100 -12.39 5.71 -9.00
CA PRO A 100 -12.88 4.32 -8.99
C PRO A 100 -12.32 3.53 -7.79
N LYS A 101 -13.10 2.57 -7.26
CA LYS A 101 -12.62 1.71 -6.17
C LYS A 101 -11.73 0.61 -6.71
N THR A 102 -10.76 0.16 -5.93
CA THR A 102 -9.88 -0.98 -6.29
C THR A 102 -9.95 -2.13 -5.29
N ASN A 103 -10.73 -1.99 -4.23
CA ASN A 103 -10.88 -3.01 -3.18
C ASN A 103 -12.28 -3.65 -3.22
N ASP A 104 -12.31 -4.93 -2.87
CA ASP A 104 -13.55 -5.68 -2.63
C ASP A 104 -13.84 -5.83 -1.15
N ASP A 105 -12.80 -5.97 -0.32
CA ASP A 105 -12.92 -6.12 1.13
C ASP A 105 -12.88 -4.79 1.89
N ILE A 106 -13.21 -4.84 3.18
CA ILE A 106 -13.09 -3.71 4.12
C ILE A 106 -11.77 -3.84 4.88
N CYS A 107 -11.02 -2.73 5.02
CA CYS A 107 -9.79 -2.79 5.80
C CYS A 107 -10.08 -3.03 7.29
N SER A 108 -9.21 -3.77 7.97
CA SER A 108 -9.31 -4.11 9.41
C SER A 108 -9.54 -2.91 10.34
N GLN A 109 -9.00 -1.74 9.99
CA GLN A 109 -9.22 -0.52 10.78
C GLN A 109 -10.64 0.02 10.60
N CYS A 110 -11.25 -0.14 9.42
CA CYS A 110 -12.60 0.32 9.13
C CYS A 110 -13.69 -0.64 9.61
N SER A 111 -13.39 -1.95 9.67
CA SER A 111 -14.28 -2.94 10.28
C SER A 111 -14.33 -2.84 11.81
N SER A 112 -13.34 -2.20 12.43
CA SER A 112 -13.33 -1.93 13.86
C SER A 112 -14.38 -0.87 14.26
N HIS A 113 -14.98 -1.05 15.44
CA HIS A 113 -15.87 -0.07 16.09
C HIS A 113 -15.17 1.28 16.36
N LYS A 114 -13.83 1.30 16.37
CA LYS A 114 -13.02 2.51 16.57
C LYS A 114 -12.83 3.33 15.29
N SER A 115 -13.33 2.87 14.15
CA SER A 115 -13.24 3.58 12.89
C SER A 115 -14.04 4.89 12.95
N ARG A 116 -13.34 6.02 12.83
CA ARG A 116 -13.93 7.37 12.82
C ARG A 116 -13.95 7.99 11.42
N GLY A 117 -13.94 7.15 10.39
CA GLY A 117 -14.05 7.61 9.01
C GLY A 117 -15.46 8.15 8.74
N PRO A 118 -15.61 9.21 7.93
CA PRO A 118 -16.91 9.84 7.74
C PRO A 118 -17.84 9.06 6.82
N CYS A 119 -17.31 8.21 5.94
CA CYS A 119 -18.10 7.50 4.94
C CYS A 119 -18.50 6.11 5.43
N LYS A 120 -19.71 5.68 5.07
CA LYS A 120 -20.20 4.32 5.36
C LYS A 120 -19.29 3.25 4.76
N ASP A 121 -18.85 3.45 3.52
CA ASP A 121 -18.08 2.45 2.79
C ASP A 121 -16.56 2.64 2.96
N CYS A 122 -15.83 1.52 3.04
CA CYS A 122 -14.37 1.52 3.05
C CYS A 122 -13.85 1.39 1.61
N VAL A 123 -13.26 2.46 1.08
CA VAL A 123 -12.84 2.52 -0.33
C VAL A 123 -11.37 2.87 -0.44
N SER A 124 -10.61 2.04 -1.16
CA SER A 124 -9.24 2.30 -1.61
C SER A 124 -9.23 2.50 -3.12
N PHE A 125 -8.19 3.18 -3.61
CA PHE A 125 -8.05 3.64 -5.00
C PHE A 125 -6.72 3.20 -5.62
N GLY A 126 -6.10 2.16 -5.05
CA GLY A 126 -4.81 1.64 -5.49
C GLY A 126 -3.61 2.24 -4.75
N PRO A 127 -2.40 1.73 -5.02
CA PRO A 127 -1.18 2.13 -4.30
C PRO A 127 -0.77 3.57 -4.55
N ASP A 128 -1.10 4.13 -5.71
CA ASP A 128 -0.69 5.49 -6.12
C ASP A 128 -1.46 6.58 -5.36
N VAL A 129 -2.66 6.26 -4.90
CA VAL A 129 -3.51 7.19 -4.14
C VAL A 129 -3.37 6.89 -2.65
N PHE A 130 -2.94 7.88 -1.87
CA PHE A 130 -2.75 7.78 -0.42
C PHE A 130 -1.88 6.59 0.03
N LYS A 131 -0.96 6.13 -0.82
CA LYS A 131 -0.10 4.96 -0.54
C LYS A 131 -0.94 3.69 -0.27
N GLY A 132 -2.09 3.54 -0.94
CA GLY A 132 -3.00 2.41 -0.80
C GLY A 132 -4.01 2.51 0.35
N ALA A 133 -3.93 3.54 1.20
CA ALA A 133 -4.87 3.71 2.30
C ALA A 133 -6.30 4.01 1.79
N CYS A 134 -7.31 3.48 2.48
CA CYS A 134 -8.69 3.80 2.17
C CYS A 134 -9.05 5.25 2.56
N SER A 135 -10.09 5.82 1.92
CA SER A 135 -10.61 7.16 2.17
C SER A 135 -10.93 7.41 3.64
N ASN A 136 -11.57 6.45 4.31
CA ASN A 136 -11.92 6.57 5.72
C ASN A 136 -10.69 6.69 6.63
N CYS A 137 -9.66 5.85 6.43
CA CYS A 137 -8.43 5.93 7.20
C CYS A 137 -7.66 7.23 6.91
N LYS A 138 -7.65 7.68 5.65
CA LYS A 138 -7.07 8.98 5.27
C LYS A 138 -7.80 10.13 5.95
N ALA A 139 -9.13 10.16 5.87
CA ALA A 139 -9.98 11.18 6.50
C ALA A 139 -9.90 11.19 8.04
N SER A 140 -9.67 10.04 8.66
CA SER A 140 -9.41 9.93 10.11
C SER A 140 -7.97 10.32 10.49
N GLY A 141 -7.09 10.65 9.54
CA GLY A 141 -5.68 10.97 9.82
C GLY A 141 -4.84 9.78 10.27
N THR A 142 -5.28 8.54 9.99
CA THR A 142 -4.58 7.29 10.37
C THR A 142 -4.30 6.38 9.18
N PRO A 143 -3.72 6.89 8.06
CA PRO A 143 -3.51 6.09 6.86
C PRO A 143 -2.55 4.91 7.09
N THR A 144 -1.55 5.05 7.97
CA THR A 144 -0.56 4.00 8.28
C THR A 144 -1.16 2.82 9.05
N ALA A 145 -2.30 3.01 9.72
CA ALA A 145 -3.03 1.93 10.40
C ALA A 145 -3.92 1.13 9.43
N CYS A 146 -4.13 1.61 8.21
CA CYS A 146 -4.94 0.93 7.20
C CYS A 146 -4.22 -0.36 6.74
N SER A 147 -4.91 -1.50 6.80
CA SER A 147 -4.35 -2.79 6.35
C SER A 147 -4.02 -2.79 4.86
N PHE A 148 -4.74 -2.03 4.03
CA PHE A 148 -4.40 -1.91 2.61
C PHE A 148 -3.06 -1.20 2.40
N ALA A 149 -2.81 -0.11 3.14
CA ALA A 149 -1.53 0.59 3.08
C ALA A 149 -0.39 -0.31 3.56
N LYS A 150 -0.60 -1.07 4.64
CA LYS A 150 0.38 -2.06 5.13
C LYS A 150 0.69 -3.14 4.08
N ALA A 151 -0.34 -3.70 3.45
CA ALA A 151 -0.17 -4.69 2.39
C ALA A 151 0.58 -4.15 1.16
N VAL A 152 0.47 -2.86 0.85
CA VAL A 152 1.29 -2.22 -0.20
C VAL A 152 2.75 -2.13 0.23
N VAL A 153 3.02 -1.70 1.46
CA VAL A 153 4.39 -1.63 2.01
C VAL A 153 5.05 -3.02 2.03
N GLU A 154 4.34 -4.04 2.51
CA GLU A 154 4.82 -5.42 2.56
C GLU A 154 5.12 -5.98 1.16
N ARG A 155 4.25 -5.75 0.18
CA ARG A 155 4.49 -6.18 -1.22
C ARG A 155 5.70 -5.47 -1.84
N ASN A 156 5.87 -4.17 -1.59
CA ASN A 156 7.02 -3.43 -2.09
C ASN A 156 8.33 -3.94 -1.46
N ALA A 157 8.34 -4.18 -0.15
CA ALA A 157 9.49 -4.76 0.55
C ALA A 157 9.82 -6.16 0.02
N GLN A 158 8.82 -7.00 -0.24
CA GLN A 158 9.01 -8.30 -0.88
C GLN A 158 9.62 -8.17 -2.27
N ARG A 159 9.13 -7.24 -3.10
CA ARG A 159 9.67 -7.00 -4.44
C ARG A 159 11.13 -6.55 -4.40
N GLU A 160 11.45 -5.58 -3.54
CA GLU A 160 12.83 -5.10 -3.35
C GLU A 160 13.76 -6.23 -2.89
N ASN A 161 13.30 -7.10 -1.98
CA ASN A 161 14.07 -8.26 -1.55
C ASN A 161 14.31 -9.27 -2.69
N ILE A 162 13.31 -9.50 -3.56
CA ILE A 162 13.46 -10.36 -4.74
C ILE A 162 14.45 -9.76 -5.74
N GLU A 163 14.36 -8.45 -5.99
CA GLU A 163 15.28 -7.74 -6.89
C GLU A 163 16.72 -7.74 -6.37
N LYS A 164 16.90 -7.51 -5.06
CA LYS A 164 18.22 -7.65 -4.40
C LYS A 164 18.76 -9.07 -4.55
N ARG A 165 17.94 -10.10 -4.31
CA ARG A 165 18.35 -11.50 -4.49
C ARG A 165 18.77 -11.80 -5.94
N LYS A 166 18.01 -11.33 -6.94
CA LYS A 166 18.37 -11.49 -8.35
C LYS A 166 19.69 -10.78 -8.67
N ALA A 167 19.85 -9.54 -8.24
CA ALA A 167 21.08 -8.77 -8.45
C ALA A 167 22.31 -9.38 -7.77
N MET A 168 22.12 -10.11 -6.66
CA MET A 168 23.18 -10.89 -6.02
C MET A 168 23.53 -12.15 -6.82
N MET A 169 22.53 -12.87 -7.35
CA MET A 169 22.77 -14.07 -8.17
C MET A 169 23.47 -13.74 -9.51
N ASP A 170 23.21 -12.57 -10.09
CA ASP A 170 23.83 -12.14 -11.35
C ASP A 170 25.30 -11.70 -11.18
N LYS A 171 25.80 -11.53 -9.95
CA LYS A 171 27.21 -11.25 -9.67
C LYS A 171 27.95 -12.56 -9.39
N GLU A 172 28.54 -13.14 -10.44
CA GLU A 172 29.23 -14.44 -10.42
C GLU A 172 30.42 -14.57 -9.43
N GLU A 173 30.93 -13.48 -8.83
CA GLU A 173 32.26 -13.52 -8.18
C GLU A 173 32.32 -13.26 -6.66
N GLU A 174 31.24 -12.91 -5.95
CA GLU A 174 31.34 -12.73 -4.49
C GLU A 174 30.18 -13.35 -3.71
N LEU A 175 30.44 -14.57 -3.22
CA LEU A 175 29.62 -15.26 -2.23
C LEU A 175 29.83 -14.60 -0.86
N TRP A 176 29.14 -13.49 -0.62
CA TRP A 176 29.14 -12.80 0.68
C TRP A 176 27.70 -12.63 1.16
N PHE A 177 27.33 -13.43 2.17
CA PHE A 177 26.13 -13.22 2.96
C PHE A 177 26.47 -12.28 4.11
N GLU A 178 25.73 -11.19 4.28
CA GLU A 178 25.76 -10.43 5.53
C GLU A 178 24.88 -11.12 6.57
N GLN A 179 25.17 -10.92 7.86
CA GLN A 179 24.42 -11.55 8.95
C GLN A 179 22.93 -11.16 8.97
N ASP A 180 22.58 -10.01 8.41
CA ASP A 180 21.20 -9.56 8.24
C ASP A 180 20.47 -10.25 7.08
N ASP A 181 21.18 -10.78 6.08
CA ASP A 181 20.56 -11.54 4.98
C ASP A 181 19.96 -12.85 5.49
N LEU A 182 20.65 -13.53 6.42
CA LEU A 182 20.19 -14.75 7.09
C LEU A 182 18.85 -14.58 7.82
N LYS A 183 18.53 -13.38 8.32
CA LYS A 183 17.27 -13.12 9.02
C LYS A 183 16.06 -13.04 8.08
N ASN A 184 16.30 -12.79 6.79
CA ASN A 184 15.27 -12.59 5.77
C ASN A 184 15.07 -13.81 4.86
N HIS A 185 15.73 -14.94 5.16
CA HIS A 185 15.59 -16.18 4.40
C HIS A 185 14.47 -17.07 4.96
N THR A 186 13.74 -17.72 4.05
CA THR A 186 12.77 -18.73 4.43
C THR A 186 13.49 -20.01 4.88
N THR A 187 12.81 -20.89 5.61
CA THR A 187 13.40 -22.16 6.06
C THR A 187 13.90 -23.01 4.89
N ALA A 188 13.15 -23.04 3.78
CA ALA A 188 13.55 -23.74 2.56
C ALA A 188 14.80 -23.14 1.89
N ASP A 189 14.95 -21.81 1.93
CA ASP A 189 16.15 -21.14 1.41
C ASP A 189 17.39 -21.53 2.24
N LEU A 190 17.24 -21.62 3.56
CA LEU A 190 18.34 -21.98 4.47
C LEU A 190 18.75 -23.45 4.31
N GLU A 191 17.80 -24.35 4.02
CA GLU A 191 18.09 -25.76 3.71
C GLU A 191 18.88 -25.88 2.40
N THR A 192 18.46 -25.18 1.35
CA THR A 192 19.17 -25.15 0.06
C THR A 192 20.59 -24.61 0.22
N LEU A 193 20.76 -23.56 1.03
CA LEU A 193 22.06 -22.98 1.34
C LEU A 193 22.94 -23.99 2.09
N ARG A 194 22.39 -24.69 3.07
CA ARG A 194 23.10 -25.73 3.81
C ARG A 194 23.59 -26.84 2.88
N GLU A 195 22.74 -27.33 1.99
CA GLU A 195 23.12 -28.37 1.01
C GLU A 195 24.28 -27.92 0.12
N THR A 196 24.26 -26.65 -0.31
CA THR A 196 25.33 -26.06 -1.13
C THR A 196 26.65 -26.00 -0.36
N ILE A 197 26.61 -25.56 0.91
CA ILE A 197 27.80 -25.50 1.78
C ILE A 197 28.35 -26.91 2.04
N ASP A 198 27.48 -27.88 2.32
CA ASP A 198 27.88 -29.26 2.59
C ASP A 198 28.54 -29.89 1.34
N ALA A 199 28.00 -29.63 0.15
CA ALA A 199 28.58 -30.08 -1.13
C ALA A 199 29.97 -29.48 -1.39
N GLU A 200 30.15 -28.19 -1.11
CA GLU A 200 31.43 -27.49 -1.26
C GLU A 200 32.49 -28.00 -0.26
N ILE A 201 32.10 -28.21 1.00
CA ILE A 201 32.98 -28.79 2.04
C ILE A 201 33.42 -30.21 1.63
N MET A 202 32.49 -31.03 1.13
CA MET A 202 32.79 -32.39 0.67
C MET A 202 33.75 -32.37 -0.51
N SER A 203 33.52 -31.50 -1.50
CA SER A 203 34.39 -31.33 -2.66
C SER A 203 35.82 -30.94 -2.26
N ARG A 204 35.97 -30.01 -1.30
CA ARG A 204 37.28 -29.62 -0.75
C ARG A 204 37.96 -30.75 0.02
N LYS A 205 37.21 -31.60 0.74
CA LYS A 205 37.76 -32.78 1.44
C LYS A 205 38.29 -33.83 0.46
N VAL A 206 37.59 -34.06 -0.65
CA VAL A 206 38.02 -35.00 -1.71
C VAL A 206 39.27 -34.47 -2.43
N ALA A 207 39.33 -33.17 -2.73
CA ALA A 207 40.52 -32.55 -3.31
C ALA A 207 41.76 -32.64 -2.40
N ARG A 208 41.58 -32.50 -1.07
CA ARG A 208 42.66 -32.64 -0.09
C ARG A 208 43.17 -34.07 0.09
N THR A 209 42.30 -35.07 -0.07
CA THR A 209 42.69 -36.48 0.08
C THR A 209 43.44 -36.99 -1.16
N SER A 210 42.97 -36.63 -2.36
CA SER A 210 43.65 -36.98 -3.62
C SER A 210 45.05 -36.37 -3.75
N THR A 211 45.22 -35.10 -3.37
CA THR A 211 46.54 -34.44 -3.34
C THR A 211 47.52 -35.08 -2.33
N ARG A 212 47.01 -35.55 -1.18
CA ARG A 212 47.83 -36.23 -0.16
C ARG A 212 48.26 -37.63 -0.58
N GLU A 213 47.42 -38.38 -1.30
CA GLU A 213 47.78 -39.68 -1.88
C GLU A 213 48.78 -39.54 -3.04
N ALA A 214 48.62 -38.53 -3.89
CA ALA A 214 49.58 -38.21 -4.95
C ALA A 214 50.97 -37.85 -4.39
N ALA A 215 51.03 -37.08 -3.31
CA ALA A 215 52.27 -36.77 -2.60
C ALA A 215 52.92 -38.01 -1.97
N LYS A 216 52.13 -38.93 -1.40
CA LYS A 216 52.62 -40.19 -0.81
C LYS A 216 53.18 -41.17 -1.85
N LYS A 217 52.59 -41.22 -3.06
CA LYS A 217 53.13 -41.99 -4.20
C LYS A 217 54.46 -41.42 -4.70
N ARG A 218 54.61 -40.08 -4.79
CA ARG A 218 55.88 -39.44 -5.18
C ARG A 218 57.00 -39.66 -4.18
N GLY A 219 56.71 -39.63 -2.87
CA GLY A 219 57.70 -39.91 -1.82
C GLY A 219 58.18 -41.37 -1.75
N ARG A 220 57.38 -42.33 -2.25
CA ARG A 220 57.73 -43.76 -2.25
C ARG A 220 58.58 -44.16 -3.47
N SER A 221 58.46 -43.44 -4.58
CA SER A 221 59.25 -43.66 -5.81
C SER A 221 60.70 -43.21 -5.70
N PHE A 222 61.03 -42.31 -4.78
CA PHE A 222 62.39 -41.74 -4.66
C PHE A 222 63.32 -42.56 -3.75
N ARG A 223 62.81 -43.61 -3.07
CA ARG A 223 63.58 -44.39 -2.09
C ARG A 223 64.07 -45.75 -2.61
N THR A 224 63.77 -46.10 -3.87
CA THR A 224 64.14 -47.37 -4.50
C THR A 224 65.22 -47.26 -5.57
N SER A 225 65.79 -46.08 -5.81
CA SER A 225 66.78 -45.84 -6.87
C SER A 225 68.19 -45.47 -6.38
N ILE A 226 68.55 -45.85 -5.15
CA ILE A 226 69.92 -45.70 -4.60
C ILE A 226 70.37 -47.05 -4.02
N VAL A 227 70.46 -48.07 -4.86
CA VAL A 227 71.32 -49.25 -4.67
C VAL A 227 71.60 -49.82 -6.06
N GLU A 228 72.67 -49.37 -6.68
CA GLU A 228 73.60 -50.15 -7.54
C GLU A 228 74.75 -49.23 -7.97
#